data_AF-A0A3N5ZGJ0-F1
#
_entry.id   AF-A0A3N5ZGJ0-F1
#
_cell.length_a   1.000
_cell.length_b   1.000
_cell.length_c   1.000
_cell.angle_alpha   90.00
_cell.angle_beta   90.00
_cell.angle_gamma   90.00
#
_symmetry.space_group_name_H-M   'P 1'
#
loop_
_entity.id
_entity.type
_entity.pdbx_description
1 polymer ?
#
loop_
_entity_poly.entity_id
_entity_poly.type
_entity_poly.pdbx_seq_one_letter_code
_entity_poly.pdbx_strand_id
1 'polypeptide(L)'
;MASIKQRLKQDELVVGTFISEVRNPNVAYMLAQAGFDFFVLDNEHGSFSVETVSNMVAAARGSGVEVIVRIPEIRRETILKPLDSGAAGILVPQVNTPEQAREVVYHAKYPPIGNRGAALRRAHSLYGRPNAADYLA
;
A
#
# COMPACT_ATOMS: atom_id res chain seq x y z
N MET A 1 -15.72 1.59 -5.43
CA MET A 1 -15.02 2.56 -6.32
C MET A 1 -13.90 1.82 -7.04
N ALA A 2 -13.51 2.27 -8.23
CA ALA A 2 -12.33 1.74 -8.90
C ALA A 2 -11.06 2.09 -8.09
N SER A 3 -10.07 1.20 -8.08
CA SER A 3 -8.81 1.46 -7.36
C SER A 3 -7.98 2.55 -8.03
N ILE A 4 -7.04 3.18 -7.29
CA ILE A 4 -6.15 4.18 -7.89
C ILE A 4 -5.42 3.63 -9.12
N LYS A 5 -5.04 2.35 -9.10
CA LYS A 5 -4.36 1.69 -10.22
C LYS A 5 -5.24 1.58 -11.46
N GLN A 6 -6.55 1.36 -11.29
CA GLN A 6 -7.50 1.30 -12.40
C GLN A 6 -7.72 2.69 -12.99
N ARG A 7 -7.93 3.69 -12.13
CA ARG A 7 -8.13 5.09 -12.52
C ARG A 7 -6.93 5.68 -13.26
N LEU A 8 -5.72 5.44 -12.74
CA LEU A 8 -4.47 5.85 -13.41
C LEU A 8 -4.29 5.20 -14.80
N LYS A 9 -4.77 3.97 -15.02
CA LYS A 9 -4.75 3.33 -16.35
C LYS A 9 -5.75 3.92 -17.33
N GLN A 10 -6.72 4.68 -16.84
CA GLN A 10 -7.76 5.35 -17.61
C GLN A 10 -7.44 6.85 -17.78
N ASP A 11 -6.20 7.27 -17.48
CA ASP A 11 -5.72 8.65 -17.51
C ASP A 11 -6.57 9.61 -16.63
N GLU A 12 -7.21 9.08 -15.60
CA GLU A 12 -7.93 9.90 -14.62
C GLU A 12 -6.96 10.63 -13.68
N LEU A 13 -7.30 11.88 -13.34
CA LEU A 13 -6.63 12.59 -12.26
C LEU A 13 -6.96 11.93 -10.92
N VAL A 14 -5.91 11.59 -10.17
CA VAL A 14 -5.99 11.18 -8.76
C VAL A 14 -5.18 12.15 -7.91
N VAL A 15 -5.80 12.71 -6.87
CA VAL A 15 -5.20 13.71 -5.99
C VAL A 15 -4.90 13.08 -4.64
N GLY A 16 -3.65 13.24 -4.18
CA GLY A 16 -3.21 12.74 -2.89
C GLY A 16 -2.29 13.71 -2.16
N THR A 17 -2.03 13.40 -0.89
CA THR A 17 -1.15 14.18 -0.01
C THR A 17 -0.18 13.28 0.76
N PHE A 18 0.86 13.87 1.34
CA PHE A 18 1.82 13.17 2.22
C PHE A 18 1.41 13.29 3.69
N ILE A 19 1.62 12.20 4.43
CA ILE A 19 1.52 12.15 5.89
C ILE A 19 2.85 11.64 6.45
N SER A 20 3.60 12.54 7.09
CA SER A 20 4.92 12.22 7.70
C SER A 20 4.92 12.28 9.23
N GLU A 21 3.97 12.99 9.85
CA GLU A 21 3.98 13.21 11.30
C GLU A 21 2.68 12.84 12.03
N VAL A 22 1.53 12.91 11.36
CA VAL A 22 0.24 12.61 12.00
C VAL A 22 0.13 11.10 12.21
N ARG A 23 -0.05 10.67 13.46
CA ARG A 23 -0.13 9.25 13.85
C ARG A 23 -1.53 8.76 14.17
N ASN A 24 -2.50 9.66 14.27
CA ASN A 24 -3.89 9.30 14.53
C ASN A 24 -4.54 8.79 13.22
N PRO A 25 -5.02 7.53 13.17
CA PRO A 25 -5.62 6.95 11.96
C PRO A 25 -6.88 7.67 11.48
N ASN A 26 -7.54 8.46 12.32
CA ASN A 26 -8.70 9.26 11.95
C ASN A 26 -8.39 10.28 10.84
N VAL A 27 -7.11 10.61 10.61
CA VAL A 27 -6.70 11.45 9.48
C VAL A 27 -7.17 10.88 8.13
N ALA A 28 -7.27 9.56 7.99
CA ALA A 28 -7.79 8.94 6.77
C ALA A 28 -9.25 9.35 6.49
N TYR A 29 -10.11 9.35 7.51
CA TYR A 29 -11.49 9.82 7.39
C TYR A 29 -11.57 11.31 7.07
N MET A 30 -10.70 12.13 7.68
CA MET A 30 -10.63 13.56 7.38
C MET A 30 -10.24 13.81 5.92
N LEU A 31 -9.24 13.08 5.40
CA LEU A 31 -8.80 13.18 4.01
C LEU A 31 -9.88 12.71 3.03
N ALA A 32 -10.59 11.63 3.35
CA ALA A 32 -11.72 11.16 2.54
C ALA A 32 -12.83 12.23 2.44
N GLN A 33 -13.18 12.89 3.55
CA GLN A 33 -14.15 13.99 3.55
C GLN A 33 -13.64 15.25 2.84
N ALA A 34 -12.34 15.49 2.85
CA ALA A 34 -11.70 16.57 2.10
C ALA A 34 -11.60 16.30 0.58
N GLY A 35 -12.01 15.11 0.11
CA GLY A 35 -12.04 14.76 -1.30
C GLY A 35 -10.71 14.23 -1.86
N PHE A 36 -9.78 13.79 -1.00
CA PHE A 36 -8.56 13.11 -1.47
C PHE A 36 -8.85 11.69 -1.93
N ASP A 37 -8.18 11.27 -3.00
CA ASP A 37 -8.26 9.90 -3.54
C ASP A 37 -7.34 8.93 -2.78
N PHE A 38 -6.17 9.42 -2.36
CA PHE A 38 -5.20 8.65 -1.59
C PHE A 38 -4.33 9.54 -0.70
N PHE A 39 -3.56 8.90 0.18
CA PHE A 39 -2.40 9.55 0.81
C PHE A 39 -1.17 8.65 0.78
N VAL A 40 0.00 9.28 0.85
CA VAL A 40 1.27 8.61 1.04
C VAL A 40 1.63 8.65 2.53
N LEU A 41 1.72 7.50 3.16
CA LEU A 41 2.31 7.39 4.49
C LEU A 41 3.82 7.32 4.35
N ASP A 42 4.53 8.35 4.80
CA ASP A 42 5.98 8.48 4.64
C ASP A 42 6.72 7.66 5.68
N ASN A 43 7.07 6.42 5.36
CA ASN A 43 7.84 5.55 6.24
C ASN A 43 9.35 5.51 5.88
N GLU A 44 9.83 6.45 5.05
CA GLU A 44 11.27 6.69 4.85
C GLU A 44 11.78 7.78 5.78
N HIS A 45 11.05 8.89 5.89
CA HIS A 45 11.43 10.02 6.75
C HIS A 45 10.56 10.13 8.00
N GLY A 46 9.33 9.59 7.98
CA GLY A 46 8.47 9.54 9.17
C GLY A 46 8.87 8.42 10.12
N SER A 47 8.56 8.61 11.40
CA SER A 47 8.85 7.62 12.45
C SER A 47 7.58 6.84 12.82
N PHE A 48 7.11 6.01 11.90
CA PHE A 48 5.96 5.12 12.11
C PHE A 48 6.44 3.69 12.40
N SER A 49 5.85 3.07 13.43
CA SER A 49 6.05 1.64 13.66
C SER A 49 5.23 0.82 12.65
N VAL A 50 5.55 -0.47 12.51
CA VAL A 50 4.74 -1.40 11.71
C VAL A 50 3.28 -1.42 12.18
N GLU A 51 3.05 -1.32 13.49
CA GLU A 51 1.71 -1.26 14.06
C GLU A 51 0.98 0.02 13.64
N THR A 52 1.65 1.18 13.72
CA THR A 52 1.06 2.45 13.28
C THR A 52 0.73 2.43 11.79
N VAL A 53 1.61 1.86 10.95
CA VAL A 53 1.34 1.66 9.52
C VAL A 53 0.12 0.78 9.32
N SER A 54 0.02 -0.35 10.02
CA SER A 54 -1.13 -1.26 9.94
C SER A 54 -2.44 -0.56 10.34
N ASN A 55 -2.43 0.23 11.42
CA ASN A 55 -3.60 0.97 11.89
C ASN A 55 -4.04 2.07 10.89
N MET A 56 -3.08 2.80 10.31
CA MET A 56 -3.35 3.77 9.25
C MET A 56 -3.96 3.10 8.02
N VAL A 57 -3.43 1.93 7.62
CA VAL A 57 -3.95 1.17 6.49
C VAL A 57 -5.37 0.66 6.76
N ALA A 58 -5.64 0.15 7.96
CA ALA A 58 -6.99 -0.28 8.34
C ALA A 58 -7.99 0.90 8.28
N ALA A 59 -7.62 2.08 8.80
CA ALA A 59 -8.47 3.27 8.74
C ALA A 59 -8.70 3.76 7.30
N ALA A 60 -7.67 3.79 6.46
CA ALA A 60 -7.79 4.10 5.03
C ALA A 60 -8.83 3.21 4.36
N ARG A 61 -8.68 1.89 4.52
CA ARG A 61 -9.62 0.89 3.98
C ARG A 61 -11.05 1.05 4.48
N GLY A 62 -11.26 1.51 5.72
CA GLY A 62 -12.59 1.78 6.28
C GLY A 62 -13.20 3.13 5.85
N SER A 63 -12.36 4.10 5.50
CA SER A 63 -12.78 5.47 5.17
C SER A 63 -13.04 5.71 3.68
N GLY A 64 -12.51 4.86 2.79
CA GLY A 64 -12.68 4.99 1.34
C GLY A 64 -11.58 5.79 0.64
N VAL A 65 -10.62 6.37 1.37
CA VAL A 65 -9.37 6.90 0.80
C VAL A 65 -8.33 5.77 0.72
N GLU A 66 -7.59 5.68 -0.38
CA GLU A 66 -6.52 4.68 -0.50
C GLU A 66 -5.23 5.14 0.21
N VAL A 67 -4.35 4.18 0.53
CA VAL A 67 -3.04 4.48 1.11
C VAL A 67 -1.93 3.82 0.33
N ILE A 68 -0.91 4.61 0.01
CA ILE A 68 0.38 4.16 -0.49
C ILE A 68 1.39 4.31 0.64
N VAL A 69 2.20 3.29 0.91
CA VAL A 69 3.27 3.41 1.91
C VAL A 69 4.60 3.66 1.22
N ARG A 70 5.23 4.80 1.50
CA ARG A 70 6.61 5.04 1.07
C ARG A 70 7.54 4.23 1.96
N ILE A 71 8.24 3.27 1.38
CA ILE A 71 9.14 2.37 2.12
C ILE A 71 10.52 3.01 2.26
N PRO A 72 11.29 2.71 3.33
CA PRO A 72 12.62 3.30 3.51
C PRO A 72 13.65 2.79 2.50
N GLU A 73 13.47 1.56 1.99
CA GLU A 73 14.40 0.91 1.07
C GLU A 73 13.81 -0.38 0.48
N ILE A 74 14.47 -0.90 -0.55
CA ILE A 74 14.11 -2.15 -1.22
C ILE A 74 14.58 -3.34 -0.37
N ARG A 75 13.69 -3.83 0.50
CA ARG A 75 13.87 -5.09 1.22
C ARG A 75 12.58 -5.88 1.20
N ARG A 76 12.69 -7.21 1.25
CA ARG A 76 11.53 -8.10 1.32
C ARG A 76 10.55 -7.70 2.44
N GLU A 77 11.05 -7.40 3.64
CA GLU A 77 10.17 -7.09 4.78
C GLU A 77 9.45 -5.75 4.64
N THR A 78 10.11 -4.73 4.09
CA THR A 78 9.59 -3.36 3.99
C THR A 78 8.53 -3.28 2.89
N ILE A 79 8.63 -4.16 1.90
CA ILE A 79 7.62 -4.37 0.85
C ILE A 79 6.47 -5.26 1.35
N LEU A 80 6.78 -6.37 2.00
CA LEU A 80 5.78 -7.36 2.42
C LEU A 80 4.78 -6.79 3.43
N LYS A 81 5.25 -6.14 4.50
CA LYS A 81 4.40 -5.73 5.64
C LYS A 81 3.29 -4.74 5.24
N PRO A 82 3.56 -3.65 4.49
CA PRO A 82 2.49 -2.76 4.03
C PRO A 82 1.46 -3.46 3.14
N LEU A 83 1.94 -4.30 2.21
CA LEU A 83 1.06 -5.00 1.29
C LEU A 83 0.20 -6.06 1.98
N ASP A 84 0.72 -6.74 3.01
CA ASP A 84 -0.04 -7.71 3.82
C ASP A 84 -1.04 -7.00 4.75
N SER A 85 -0.70 -5.78 5.19
CA SER A 85 -1.62 -4.90 5.93
C SER A 85 -2.77 -4.41 5.04
N GLY A 86 -2.61 -4.48 3.71
CA GLY A 86 -3.64 -4.12 2.74
C GLY A 86 -3.51 -2.72 2.16
N ALA A 87 -2.30 -2.12 2.18
CA ALA A 87 -2.02 -0.90 1.44
C ALA A 87 -2.31 -1.09 -0.05
N ALA A 88 -2.77 -0.04 -0.72
CA ALA A 88 -3.08 -0.07 -2.15
C ALA A 88 -1.81 -0.23 -3.00
N GLY A 89 -0.68 0.24 -2.48
CA GLY A 89 0.62 0.08 -3.10
C GLY A 89 1.75 0.58 -2.21
N ILE A 90 2.95 0.63 -2.79
CA ILE A 90 4.15 1.18 -2.17
C ILE A 90 4.75 2.25 -3.07
N LEU A 91 5.36 3.27 -2.45
CA LEU A 91 6.25 4.22 -3.12
C LEU A 91 7.68 3.82 -2.76
N VAL A 92 8.53 3.62 -3.77
CA VAL A 92 9.92 3.23 -3.55
C VAL A 92 10.82 4.41 -3.89
N PRO A 93 11.63 4.89 -2.92
CA PRO A 93 12.53 6.01 -3.17
C PRO A 93 13.73 5.58 -4.02
N GLN A 94 14.27 6.55 -4.77
CA GLN A 94 15.59 6.45 -5.42
C GLN A 94 15.81 5.17 -6.25
N VAL A 95 14.78 4.73 -6.99
CA VAL A 95 14.93 3.67 -8.00
C VAL A 95 15.67 4.24 -9.21
N ASN A 96 16.97 3.97 -9.28
CA ASN A 96 17.89 4.53 -10.26
C ASN A 96 18.29 3.52 -11.35
N THR A 97 18.00 2.23 -11.17
CA THR A 97 18.31 1.19 -12.15
C THR A 97 17.12 0.29 -12.49
N PRO A 98 17.09 -0.31 -13.70
CA PRO A 98 16.10 -1.32 -14.05
C PRO A 98 16.13 -2.54 -13.12
N GLU A 99 17.29 -2.90 -12.60
CA GLU A 99 17.48 -4.04 -11.69
C GLU A 99 16.77 -3.79 -10.36
N GLN A 100 16.89 -2.59 -9.80
CA GLN A 100 16.15 -2.18 -8.61
C GLN A 100 14.64 -2.24 -8.83
N ALA A 101 14.16 -1.76 -9.99
CA ALA A 101 12.74 -1.85 -10.33
C ALA A 101 12.25 -3.31 -10.41
N ARG A 102 13.05 -4.21 -11.00
CA ARG A 102 12.74 -5.64 -11.05
C ARG A 102 12.72 -6.28 -9.66
N GLU A 103 13.65 -5.91 -8.79
CA GLU A 103 13.71 -6.41 -7.40
C GLU A 103 12.46 -6.01 -6.59
N VAL A 104 11.99 -4.77 -6.74
CA VAL A 104 10.73 -4.31 -6.13
C VAL A 104 9.56 -5.19 -6.57
N VAL A 105 9.42 -5.42 -7.88
CA VAL A 105 8.35 -6.26 -8.43
C VAL A 105 8.48 -7.69 -7.93
N TYR A 106 9.68 -8.24 -7.91
CA TYR A 106 9.97 -9.59 -7.44
C TYR A 106 9.51 -9.78 -5.99
N HIS A 107 9.75 -8.81 -5.10
CA HIS A 107 9.28 -8.89 -3.71
C HIS A 107 7.80 -8.56 -3.51
N ALA A 108 7.19 -7.76 -4.39
CA ALA A 108 5.80 -7.33 -4.27
C ALA A 108 4.78 -8.33 -4.85
N LYS A 109 5.21 -9.20 -5.77
CA LYS A 109 4.34 -10.13 -6.52
C LYS A 109 4.43 -11.56 -6.02
N TYR A 110 3.30 -12.27 -6.08
CA TYR A 110 3.23 -13.71 -5.81
C TYR A 110 3.88 -14.51 -6.96
N PRO A 111 4.25 -15.78 -6.73
CA PRO A 111 4.65 -16.69 -7.80
C PRO A 111 3.55 -16.80 -8.87
N PRO A 112 3.88 -16.92 -10.17
CA PRO A 112 5.23 -17.09 -10.73
C PRO A 112 5.98 -15.77 -11.01
N ILE A 113 5.32 -14.61 -10.86
CA ILE A 113 5.88 -13.31 -11.23
C ILE A 113 6.97 -12.86 -10.23
N GLY A 114 6.76 -13.16 -8.95
CA GLY A 114 7.68 -12.81 -7.87
C GLY A 114 7.77 -13.88 -6.79
N ASN A 115 8.24 -13.49 -5.61
CA ASN A 115 8.48 -14.37 -4.47
C ASN A 115 7.75 -13.94 -3.18
N ARG A 116 6.77 -13.05 -3.28
CA ARG A 116 5.98 -12.65 -2.12
C ARG A 116 5.35 -13.88 -1.46
N GLY A 117 5.49 -14.01 -0.15
CA GLY A 117 4.88 -15.10 0.62
C GLY A 117 3.36 -14.92 0.65
N ALA A 118 2.61 -16.00 0.42
CA ALA A 118 1.15 -15.97 0.46
C ALA A 118 0.64 -16.28 1.88
N ALA A 119 -0.13 -15.36 2.45
CA ALA A 119 -0.83 -15.55 3.73
C ALA A 119 -2.28 -15.08 3.60
N LEU A 120 -3.16 -15.91 3.05
CA LEU A 120 -4.57 -15.55 2.84
C LEU A 120 -5.32 -15.35 4.18
N ARG A 121 -6.49 -14.71 4.11
CA ARG A 121 -7.37 -14.43 5.26
C ARG A 121 -6.74 -13.49 6.29
N ARG A 122 -5.99 -12.51 5.79
CA ARG A 122 -5.40 -11.40 6.56
C ARG A 122 -6.00 -10.06 6.11
N ALA A 123 -5.46 -8.95 6.62
CA ALA A 123 -5.96 -7.60 6.38
C ALA A 123 -6.08 -7.26 4.89
N HIS A 124 -5.10 -7.63 4.05
CA HIS A 124 -5.13 -7.44 2.60
C HIS A 124 -6.29 -8.17 1.87
N SER A 125 -6.91 -9.16 2.51
CA SER A 125 -8.10 -9.87 2.03
C SER A 125 -9.37 -9.52 2.81
N LEU A 126 -9.32 -8.48 3.66
CA LEU A 126 -10.40 -8.11 4.60
C LEU A 126 -10.87 -9.27 5.47
N TYR A 127 -9.96 -10.18 5.83
CA TYR A 127 -10.26 -11.42 6.57
C TYR A 127 -11.30 -12.34 5.89
N GLY A 128 -11.61 -12.08 4.62
CA GLY A 128 -12.51 -12.90 3.82
C GLY A 128 -11.90 -14.24 3.44
N ARG A 129 -12.68 -15.07 2.75
CA ARG A 129 -12.23 -16.35 2.19
C ARG A 129 -12.17 -16.25 0.67
N PRO A 130 -11.11 -15.64 0.10
CA PRO A 130 -10.98 -15.57 -1.35
C PRO A 130 -10.72 -16.95 -1.94
N ASN A 131 -11.10 -17.14 -3.20
CA ASN A 131 -10.55 -18.23 -4.00
C ASN A 131 -9.04 -18.01 -4.12
N ALA A 132 -8.24 -19.01 -3.71
CA ALA A 132 -6.79 -18.87 -3.67
C ALA A 132 -6.17 -18.71 -5.06
N ALA A 133 -6.70 -19.41 -6.07
CA ALA A 133 -6.19 -19.31 -7.44
C ALA A 133 -6.43 -17.91 -8.01
N ASP A 134 -7.66 -17.39 -7.84
CA ASP A 134 -8.00 -16.05 -8.34
C ASP A 134 -7.26 -14.94 -7.59
N TYR A 135 -7.00 -15.12 -6.30
CA TYR A 135 -6.31 -14.11 -5.48
C TYR A 135 -4.81 -14.02 -5.76
N LEU A 136 -4.18 -15.15 -6.09
CA LEU A 136 -2.75 -15.26 -6.29
C LEU A 136 -2.31 -15.03 -7.75
N ALA A 137 -3.26 -15.01 -8.69
CA ALA A 137 -3.04 -14.67 -10.09
C ALA A 137 -2.66 -13.18 -10.27
#